data_AF-A0A3R7U013-F1
#
_entry.id   AF-A0A3R7U013-F1
#
_cell.length_a   1.000
_cell.length_b   1.000
_cell.length_c   1.000
_cell.angle_alpha   90.00
_cell.angle_beta   90.00
_cell.angle_gamma   90.00
#
_symmetry.space_group_name_H-M   'P 1'
#
loop_
_entity.id
_entity.type
_entity.pdbx_description
1 polymer ?
#
loop_
_entity_poly.entity_id
_entity_poly.type
_entity_poly.pdbx_seq_one_letter_code
_entity_poly.pdbx_strand_id
1 'polypeptide(L)'
;MRLIATLLCTLVVFSFLAAPGMSEETDTSATAVVTPEAECDHVVRIAPSGVKFSPASLTVDDGATVCWQWTDESMAHNVVETAEEGGTVAADGGLSSGEANETEDFRVTFTGDQDFTYVCEPHATSDMVGIVTVGEGDPAPASEADSSSSEDAPGFAAPAAVVALMAAAMILARRD
;
A
#
# COMPACT_ATOMS: atom_id res chain seq x y z
N MET A 1 39.53 8.38 -58.76
CA MET A 1 38.73 7.63 -57.78
C MET A 1 39.44 7.75 -56.43
N ARG A 2 38.67 8.04 -55.36
CA ARG A 2 39.06 8.26 -53.95
C ARG A 2 39.20 9.73 -53.52
N LEU A 3 38.03 10.26 -53.19
CA LEU A 3 37.81 11.35 -52.25
C LEU A 3 38.38 10.96 -50.87
N ILE A 4 38.99 11.91 -50.15
CA ILE A 4 39.06 11.88 -48.69
C ILE A 4 38.75 13.29 -48.19
N ALA A 5 37.59 13.39 -47.57
CA ALA A 5 37.04 14.55 -46.88
C ALA A 5 37.59 14.63 -45.44
N THR A 6 36.92 15.42 -44.61
CA THR A 6 36.96 15.46 -43.13
C THR A 6 38.15 16.20 -42.49
N LEU A 7 37.98 17.05 -41.48
CA LEU A 7 36.80 17.53 -40.74
C LEU A 7 37.29 18.71 -39.89
N LEU A 8 36.73 19.90 -40.09
CA LEU A 8 37.03 21.08 -39.27
C LEU A 8 36.34 20.91 -37.91
N CYS A 9 37.13 20.74 -36.86
CA CYS A 9 36.65 20.57 -35.48
C CYS A 9 36.10 21.90 -34.96
N THR A 10 34.78 22.11 -35.07
CA THR A 10 34.09 23.24 -34.43
C THR A 10 33.74 22.88 -32.99
N LEU A 11 34.47 23.50 -32.09
CA LEU A 11 34.33 23.41 -30.65
C LEU A 11 33.02 24.10 -30.24
N VAL A 12 31.98 23.32 -29.96
CA VAL A 12 30.73 23.82 -29.38
C VAL A 12 30.81 23.62 -27.87
N VAL A 13 31.20 24.66 -27.15
CA VAL A 13 31.05 24.72 -25.69
C VAL A 13 29.57 24.99 -25.42
N PHE A 14 28.79 23.93 -25.24
CA PHE A 14 27.45 24.05 -24.68
C PHE A 14 27.59 24.28 -23.17
N SER A 15 27.60 25.55 -22.78
CA SER A 15 27.41 25.95 -21.39
C SER A 15 26.01 25.52 -20.95
N PHE A 16 25.91 24.37 -20.31
CA PHE A 16 24.67 23.91 -19.70
C PHE A 16 24.42 24.76 -18.44
N LEU A 17 23.48 25.69 -18.56
CA LEU A 17 22.93 26.41 -17.42
C LEU A 17 22.12 25.39 -16.61
N ALA A 18 22.67 24.94 -15.48
CA ALA A 18 21.99 24.04 -14.57
C ALA A 18 20.71 24.70 -14.05
N ALA A 19 19.55 24.18 -14.46
CA ALA A 19 18.28 24.48 -13.83
C ALA A 19 18.21 23.70 -12.50
N PRO A 20 17.81 24.35 -11.38
CA PRO A 20 17.58 23.65 -10.13
C PRO A 20 16.24 22.88 -10.18
N GLY A 21 16.30 21.59 -9.86
CA GLY A 21 15.22 20.83 -9.23
C GLY A 21 13.94 20.66 -10.03
N MET A 22 13.97 19.87 -11.10
CA MET A 22 12.81 19.03 -11.41
C MET A 22 13.07 17.72 -10.65
N SER A 23 12.38 17.51 -9.54
CA SER A 23 12.36 16.20 -8.88
C SER A 23 11.98 15.17 -9.94
N GLU A 24 12.89 14.25 -10.23
CA GLU A 24 12.57 13.03 -10.95
C GLU A 24 11.72 12.18 -9.99
N GLU A 25 10.44 12.54 -9.87
CA GLU A 25 9.43 11.65 -9.31
C GLU A 25 9.35 10.50 -10.32
N THR A 26 10.18 9.49 -10.09
CA THR A 26 10.17 8.28 -10.90
C THR A 26 8.89 7.59 -10.47
N ASP A 27 7.83 7.75 -11.27
CA ASP A 27 6.59 7.01 -11.15
C ASP A 27 6.92 5.53 -11.38
N THR A 28 7.44 4.88 -10.34
CA THR A 28 7.64 3.43 -10.29
C THR A 28 6.25 2.84 -10.18
N SER A 29 5.68 2.51 -11.34
CA SER A 29 4.43 1.76 -11.41
C SER A 29 4.54 0.50 -10.57
N ALA A 30 3.55 0.28 -9.70
CA ALA A 30 3.45 -0.92 -8.89
C ALA A 30 3.48 -2.19 -9.77
N THR A 31 4.23 -3.21 -9.37
CA THR A 31 4.33 -4.51 -10.05
C THR A 31 4.76 -5.60 -9.07
N ALA A 32 4.14 -6.78 -9.20
CA ALA A 32 4.57 -8.02 -8.57
C ALA A 32 5.07 -8.99 -9.66
N VAL A 33 6.31 -9.46 -9.57
CA VAL A 33 6.91 -10.36 -10.57
C VAL A 33 7.43 -11.63 -9.91
N VAL A 34 7.12 -12.79 -10.47
CA VAL A 34 7.67 -14.07 -10.02
C VAL A 34 9.16 -14.16 -10.36
N THR A 35 9.99 -14.35 -9.34
CA THR A 35 11.46 -14.28 -9.43
C THR A 35 12.12 -15.49 -8.76
N PRO A 36 12.11 -16.68 -9.40
CA PRO A 36 12.47 -17.94 -8.75
C PRO A 36 13.94 -18.02 -8.28
N GLU A 37 14.82 -17.20 -8.86
CA GLU A 37 16.25 -17.18 -8.53
C GLU A 37 16.64 -16.06 -7.56
N ALA A 38 15.71 -15.16 -7.21
CA ALA A 38 15.98 -14.03 -6.32
C ALA A 38 16.24 -14.48 -4.88
N GLU A 39 17.14 -13.80 -4.17
CA GLU A 39 17.34 -14.03 -2.74
C GLU A 39 16.11 -13.56 -1.95
N CYS A 40 15.82 -14.22 -0.84
CA CYS A 40 14.65 -13.92 -0.04
C CYS A 40 14.98 -12.85 1.01
N ASP A 41 14.32 -11.70 0.92
CA ASP A 41 14.37 -10.68 1.96
C ASP A 41 13.42 -11.04 3.11
N HIS A 42 12.26 -11.59 2.77
CA HIS A 42 11.24 -12.05 3.71
C HIS A 42 10.74 -13.45 3.36
N VAL A 43 10.40 -14.23 4.39
CA VAL A 43 9.89 -15.59 4.21
C VAL A 43 8.55 -15.75 4.92
N VAL A 44 7.53 -16.16 4.16
CA VAL A 44 6.23 -16.60 4.65
C VAL A 44 6.20 -18.12 4.68
N ARG A 45 5.75 -18.68 5.80
CA ARG A 45 5.64 -20.13 6.04
C ARG A 45 4.22 -20.51 6.40
N ILE A 46 3.98 -21.81 6.59
CA ILE A 46 2.76 -22.31 7.24
C ILE A 46 2.93 -22.17 8.76
N ALA A 47 1.93 -21.58 9.42
CA ALA A 47 1.90 -21.44 10.87
C ALA A 47 1.74 -22.81 11.54
N PRO A 48 2.10 -22.98 12.83
CA PRO A 48 1.92 -24.24 13.56
C PRO A 48 0.48 -24.76 13.63
N SER A 49 -0.52 -23.91 13.36
CA SER A 49 -1.92 -24.34 13.22
C SER A 49 -2.19 -25.15 11.96
N GLY A 50 -1.28 -25.15 10.98
CA GLY A 50 -1.42 -25.80 9.68
C GLY A 50 -2.34 -25.09 8.70
N VAL A 51 -3.11 -24.08 9.11
CA VAL A 51 -4.14 -23.44 8.27
C VAL A 51 -4.05 -21.92 8.25
N LYS A 52 -2.86 -21.38 8.52
CA LYS A 52 -2.59 -19.94 8.45
C LYS A 52 -1.20 -19.71 7.87
N PHE A 53 -1.03 -18.61 7.15
CA PHE A 53 0.29 -18.11 6.79
C PHE A 53 0.98 -17.48 8.02
N SER A 54 2.32 -17.52 8.04
CA SER A 54 3.14 -16.94 9.09
C SER A 54 4.35 -16.22 8.48
N PRO A 55 4.40 -14.87 8.54
CA PRO A 55 3.33 -13.97 8.98
C PRO A 55 2.13 -13.99 8.01
N ALA A 56 0.95 -13.61 8.51
CA ALA A 56 -0.24 -13.42 7.67
C ALA A 56 -0.33 -11.98 7.10
N SER A 57 0.27 -11.00 7.77
CA SER A 57 0.41 -9.63 7.29
C SER A 57 1.88 -9.25 7.37
N LEU A 58 2.41 -8.75 6.27
CA LEU A 58 3.82 -8.41 6.12
C LEU A 58 3.94 -7.05 5.46
N THR A 59 4.70 -6.14 6.05
CA THR A 59 5.09 -4.87 5.40
C THR A 59 6.54 -4.97 4.95
N VAL A 60 6.81 -4.57 3.71
CA VAL A 60 8.14 -4.64 3.09
C VAL A 60 8.48 -3.33 2.38
N ASP A 61 9.78 -3.08 2.19
CA ASP A 61 10.25 -1.95 1.39
C ASP A 61 10.07 -2.22 -0.12
N ASP A 62 10.01 -1.15 -0.91
CA ASP A 62 10.06 -1.21 -2.38
C ASP A 62 11.29 -2.00 -2.85
N GLY A 63 11.09 -2.91 -3.80
CA GLY A 63 12.13 -3.79 -4.33
C GLY A 63 12.34 -5.09 -3.56
N ALA A 64 11.65 -5.31 -2.44
CA ALA A 64 11.81 -6.52 -1.63
C ALA A 64 11.25 -7.77 -2.33
N THR A 65 11.91 -8.90 -2.09
CA THR A 65 11.47 -10.23 -2.51
C THR A 65 10.87 -10.99 -1.32
N VAL A 66 9.59 -11.34 -1.44
CA VAL A 66 8.90 -12.22 -0.50
C VAL A 66 8.87 -13.63 -1.05
N CYS A 67 9.26 -14.58 -0.21
CA CYS A 67 9.28 -15.99 -0.55
C CYS A 67 8.29 -16.76 0.32
N TRP A 68 7.41 -17.51 -0.32
CA TRP A 68 6.54 -18.48 0.31
C TRP A 68 7.24 -19.84 0.25
N GLN A 69 7.72 -20.29 1.40
CA GLN A 69 8.56 -21.49 1.50
C GLN A 69 8.08 -22.40 2.62
N TRP A 70 7.79 -23.63 2.26
CA TRP A 70 7.53 -24.72 3.19
C TRP A 70 7.97 -26.05 2.59
N THR A 71 8.15 -27.06 3.45
CA THR A 71 8.65 -28.38 3.04
C THR A 71 8.02 -29.43 3.91
N ASP A 72 7.53 -30.50 3.29
CA ASP A 72 6.88 -31.64 3.94
C ASP A 72 5.75 -31.23 4.92
N GLU A 73 4.94 -30.24 4.53
CA GLU A 73 3.77 -29.83 5.30
C GLU A 73 2.70 -30.92 5.33
N SER A 74 1.95 -30.98 6.43
CA SER A 74 0.91 -32.01 6.63
C SER A 74 -0.31 -31.89 5.70
N MET A 75 -0.45 -30.72 5.05
CA MET A 75 -1.52 -30.40 4.10
C MET A 75 -0.91 -29.63 2.94
N ALA A 76 -1.55 -29.71 1.78
CA ALA A 76 -1.11 -28.99 0.59
C ALA A 76 -1.54 -27.52 0.64
N HIS A 77 -0.63 -26.61 0.29
CA HIS A 77 -0.86 -25.16 0.30
C HIS A 77 -0.49 -24.55 -1.04
N ASN A 78 -1.08 -23.40 -1.35
CA ASN A 78 -0.70 -22.54 -2.47
C ASN A 78 -0.85 -21.07 -2.08
N VAL A 79 -0.36 -20.19 -2.96
CA VAL A 79 -0.49 -18.74 -2.88
C VAL A 79 -1.21 -18.31 -4.14
N VAL A 80 -2.41 -17.74 -3.99
CA VAL A 80 -3.21 -17.25 -5.12
C VAL A 80 -3.66 -15.84 -4.82
N GLU A 81 -3.32 -14.91 -5.70
CA GLU A 81 -3.69 -13.51 -5.59
C GLU A 81 -5.21 -13.33 -5.57
N THR A 82 -5.67 -12.39 -4.75
CA THR A 82 -7.07 -12.00 -4.62
C THR A 82 -7.24 -10.53 -4.96
N ALA A 83 -8.44 -10.13 -5.39
CA ALA A 83 -8.71 -8.75 -5.80
C ALA A 83 -8.91 -7.78 -4.62
N GLU A 84 -9.08 -8.31 -3.40
CA GLU A 84 -9.40 -7.54 -2.21
C GLU A 84 -8.85 -8.22 -0.95
N GLU A 85 -8.56 -7.43 0.08
CA GLU A 85 -8.10 -7.94 1.37
C GLU A 85 -9.13 -8.90 1.98
N GLY A 86 -8.65 -10.07 2.41
CA GLY A 86 -9.53 -11.12 2.95
C GLY A 86 -10.36 -11.84 1.90
N GLY A 87 -10.12 -11.58 0.60
CA GLY A 87 -10.75 -12.29 -0.50
C GLY A 87 -10.48 -13.79 -0.43
N THR A 88 -11.46 -14.58 -0.86
CA THR A 88 -11.36 -16.05 -0.95
C THR A 88 -11.45 -16.56 -2.39
N VAL A 89 -11.48 -15.65 -3.35
CA VAL A 89 -11.63 -15.93 -4.77
C VAL A 89 -10.44 -15.35 -5.50
N ALA A 90 -9.83 -16.15 -6.37
CA ALA A 90 -8.70 -15.74 -7.18
C ALA A 90 -9.04 -14.49 -8.01
N ALA A 91 -8.10 -13.55 -8.10
CA ALA A 91 -8.19 -12.44 -9.01
C ALA A 91 -8.11 -12.93 -10.47
N ASP A 92 -8.90 -12.32 -11.36
CA ASP A 92 -8.83 -12.62 -12.79
C ASP A 92 -7.44 -12.28 -13.35
N GLY A 93 -6.69 -13.31 -13.75
CA GLY A 93 -5.32 -13.16 -14.24
C GLY A 93 -4.28 -12.84 -13.15
N GLY A 94 -4.64 -13.02 -11.88
CA GLY A 94 -3.74 -12.83 -10.74
C GLY A 94 -2.59 -13.85 -10.70
N LEU A 95 -1.57 -13.51 -9.91
CA LEU A 95 -0.44 -14.38 -9.63
C LEU A 95 -0.86 -15.62 -8.85
N SER A 96 -0.19 -16.72 -9.14
CA SER A 96 -0.42 -17.99 -8.45
C SER A 96 0.87 -18.80 -8.39
N SER A 97 1.09 -19.49 -7.26
CA SER A 97 2.11 -20.54 -7.15
C SER A 97 1.71 -21.82 -7.89
N GLY A 98 0.47 -21.91 -8.38
CA GLY A 98 -0.08 -23.07 -9.07
C GLY A 98 -0.89 -23.98 -8.15
N GLU A 99 -0.89 -25.28 -8.48
CA GLU A 99 -1.61 -26.31 -7.73
C GLU A 99 -1.01 -26.47 -6.32
N ALA A 100 -1.86 -26.68 -5.32
CA ALA A 100 -1.41 -26.76 -3.94
C ALA A 100 -0.44 -27.93 -3.69
N ASN A 101 0.62 -27.67 -2.93
CA ASN A 101 1.71 -28.60 -2.68
C ASN A 101 2.13 -28.59 -1.19
N GLU A 102 2.61 -29.74 -0.71
CA GLU A 102 3.20 -29.92 0.63
C GLU A 102 4.63 -29.39 0.70
N THR A 103 5.25 -29.08 -0.44
CA THR A 103 6.55 -28.42 -0.54
C THR A 103 6.50 -27.35 -1.64
N GLU A 104 6.86 -26.12 -1.29
CA GLU A 104 6.77 -24.96 -2.17
C GLU A 104 7.97 -24.03 -1.97
N ASP A 105 8.37 -23.38 -3.06
CA ASP A 105 9.32 -22.27 -3.06
C ASP A 105 8.89 -21.26 -4.13
N PHE A 106 7.90 -20.46 -3.76
CA PHE A 106 7.32 -19.42 -4.61
C PHE A 106 7.87 -18.06 -4.21
N ARG A 107 8.41 -17.30 -5.16
CA ARG A 107 9.13 -16.05 -4.88
C ARG A 107 8.61 -14.93 -5.76
N VAL A 108 8.30 -13.80 -5.14
CA VAL A 108 7.79 -12.60 -5.82
C VAL A 108 8.60 -11.39 -5.37
N THR A 109 9.14 -10.66 -6.33
CA THR A 109 9.75 -9.35 -6.10
C THR A 109 8.71 -8.27 -6.39
N PHE A 110 8.55 -7.35 -5.44
CA PHE A 110 7.61 -6.25 -5.52
C PHE A 110 8.34 -4.94 -5.85
N THR A 111 7.72 -4.13 -6.69
CA THR A 111 8.17 -2.76 -6.98
C THR A 111 6.98 -1.82 -6.94
N GLY A 112 7.13 -0.61 -6.42
CA GLY A 112 6.08 0.40 -6.23
C GLY A 112 5.18 0.12 -5.02
N ASP A 113 4.55 1.19 -4.50
CA ASP A 113 3.60 1.09 -3.39
C ASP A 113 2.35 0.31 -3.84
N GLN A 114 2.02 -0.77 -3.13
CA GLN A 114 0.85 -1.61 -3.39
C GLN A 114 0.54 -2.55 -2.24
N ASP A 115 -0.70 -3.06 -2.19
CA ASP A 115 -1.08 -4.20 -1.38
C ASP A 115 -1.25 -5.44 -2.27
N PHE A 116 -0.48 -6.49 -1.97
CA PHE A 116 -0.64 -7.80 -2.57
C PHE A 116 -1.41 -8.71 -1.62
N THR A 117 -2.67 -8.97 -1.94
CA THR A 117 -3.55 -9.83 -1.14
C THR A 117 -3.65 -11.22 -1.76
N TYR A 118 -3.66 -12.26 -0.93
CA TYR A 118 -3.62 -13.64 -1.42
C TYR A 118 -4.31 -14.63 -0.48
N VAL A 119 -4.70 -15.77 -1.03
CA VAL A 119 -5.37 -16.88 -0.34
C VAL A 119 -4.71 -18.22 -0.67
N CYS A 120 -4.79 -19.16 0.27
CA CYS A 120 -4.60 -20.58 -0.01
C CYS A 120 -5.96 -21.20 -0.37
N GLU A 121 -6.16 -21.61 -1.62
CA GLU A 121 -7.47 -22.05 -2.12
C GLU A 121 -8.05 -23.26 -1.35
N PRO A 122 -7.28 -24.34 -1.07
CA PRO A 122 -7.81 -25.46 -0.29
C PRO A 122 -8.30 -25.07 1.12
N HIS A 123 -7.78 -23.97 1.66
CA HIS A 123 -8.03 -23.50 3.02
C HIS A 123 -8.74 -22.14 3.08
N ALA A 124 -9.32 -21.70 1.96
CA ALA A 124 -10.03 -20.43 1.88
C ALA A 124 -11.20 -20.34 2.87
N THR A 125 -11.92 -21.45 3.09
CA THR A 125 -13.01 -21.56 4.08
C THR A 125 -12.55 -21.47 5.54
N SER A 126 -11.24 -21.57 5.79
CA SER A 126 -10.61 -21.39 7.10
C SER A 126 -9.94 -20.01 7.23
N ASP A 127 -10.26 -19.08 6.33
CA ASP A 127 -9.68 -17.73 6.26
C ASP A 127 -8.14 -17.78 6.17
N MET A 128 -7.59 -18.73 5.41
CA MET A 128 -6.15 -18.81 5.16
C MET A 128 -5.76 -17.79 4.10
N VAL A 129 -5.79 -16.52 4.50
CA VAL A 129 -5.48 -15.34 3.71
C VAL A 129 -4.22 -14.67 4.22
N GLY A 130 -3.56 -13.92 3.35
CA GLY A 130 -2.46 -13.05 3.73
C GLY A 130 -2.41 -11.77 2.90
N ILE A 131 -1.60 -10.83 3.38
CA ILE A 131 -1.35 -9.55 2.72
C ILE A 131 0.13 -9.19 2.82
N VAL A 132 0.70 -8.72 1.71
CA VAL A 132 1.99 -8.02 1.67
C VAL A 132 1.72 -6.57 1.31
N THR A 133 2.02 -5.66 2.23
CA THR A 133 1.98 -4.21 1.99
C THR A 133 3.38 -3.75 1.61
N VAL A 134 3.54 -3.19 0.42
CA VAL A 134 4.80 -2.69 -0.11
C VAL A 134 4.82 -1.18 0.04
N GLY A 135 5.86 -0.66 0.70
CA GLY A 135 5.98 0.76 1.00
C GLY A 135 4.77 1.30 1.78
N GLU A 136 4.05 2.26 1.20
CA GLU A 136 2.83 2.84 1.79
C GLU A 136 1.55 2.01 1.56
N GLY A 137 1.60 0.96 0.73
CA GLY A 137 0.45 0.16 0.33
C GLY A 137 -0.35 0.77 -0.82
N ASP A 138 -1.48 0.16 -1.17
CA ASP A 138 -2.35 0.77 -2.19
C ASP A 138 -2.86 2.13 -1.72
N PRO A 139 -2.93 3.15 -2.60
CA PRO A 139 -3.45 4.44 -2.22
C PRO A 139 -4.88 4.27 -1.71
N ALA A 140 -5.14 4.80 -0.50
CA ALA A 140 -6.47 4.78 0.06
C ALA A 140 -7.47 5.27 -1.01
N PRO A 141 -8.61 4.56 -1.23
CA PRO A 141 -9.58 5.00 -2.20
C PRO A 141 -9.90 6.45 -1.88
N ALA A 142 -9.73 7.33 -2.87
CA ALA A 142 -9.88 8.76 -2.70
C ALA A 142 -11.23 9.01 -2.01
N SER A 143 -11.17 9.16 -0.69
CA SER A 143 -12.32 9.57 0.08
C SER A 143 -12.52 10.98 -0.39
N GLU A 144 -13.62 11.23 -1.11
CA GLU A 144 -14.15 12.57 -1.33
C GLU A 144 -14.01 13.26 0.02
N ALA A 145 -13.05 14.17 0.12
CA ALA A 145 -12.83 14.94 1.32
C ALA A 145 -14.04 15.88 1.38
N ASP A 146 -15.15 15.38 1.90
CA ASP A 146 -16.23 16.19 2.46
C ASP A 146 -15.58 16.94 3.61
N SER A 147 -15.02 18.08 3.24
CA SER A 147 -14.46 19.06 4.14
C SER A 147 -15.55 19.40 5.13
N SER A 148 -15.38 18.92 6.36
CA SER A 148 -16.23 19.33 7.45
C SER A 148 -16.11 20.84 7.66
N SER A 149 -17.26 21.47 7.86
CA SER A 149 -17.48 22.74 8.57
C SER A 149 -17.38 24.04 7.76
N SER A 150 -18.54 24.48 7.28
CA SER A 150 -19.02 25.83 7.59
C SER A 150 -20.48 25.73 8.02
N GLU A 151 -20.75 25.93 9.32
CA GLU A 151 -22.04 26.42 9.78
C GLU A 151 -22.33 27.75 9.07
N ASP A 152 -23.11 27.72 8.00
CA ASP A 152 -23.78 28.91 7.48
C ASP A 152 -25.18 28.48 7.04
N ALA A 153 -26.09 28.33 8.02
CA ALA A 153 -27.51 28.20 7.76
C ALA A 153 -28.06 29.59 7.41
N PRO A 154 -28.47 29.87 6.16
CA PRO A 154 -29.15 31.12 5.86
C PRO A 154 -30.63 30.92 6.18
N GLY A 155 -31.03 31.19 7.42
CA GLY A 155 -32.44 31.49 7.71
C GLY A 155 -33.05 30.98 9.02
N PHE A 156 -33.12 31.90 9.98
CA PHE A 156 -34.20 32.12 10.96
C PHE A 156 -34.33 31.23 12.22
N ALA A 157 -34.42 31.96 13.37
CA ALA A 157 -34.78 31.59 14.76
C ALA A 157 -33.60 31.20 15.68
N ALA A 158 -33.34 31.77 16.87
CA ALA A 158 -33.97 32.80 17.71
C ALA A 158 -32.94 33.29 18.78
N PRO A 159 -33.11 34.46 19.43
CA PRO A 159 -32.07 35.08 20.26
C PRO A 159 -32.13 34.62 21.73
N ALA A 160 -31.01 34.17 22.29
CA ALA A 160 -30.87 33.96 23.73
C ALA A 160 -29.45 34.26 24.23
N ALA A 161 -29.05 35.53 24.13
CA ALA A 161 -27.90 36.06 24.87
C ALA A 161 -28.06 37.56 25.14
N VAL A 162 -29.12 37.94 25.85
CA VAL A 162 -29.12 39.22 26.58
C VAL A 162 -28.29 39.02 27.84
N VAL A 163 -27.10 39.56 27.74
CA VAL A 163 -26.02 39.68 28.70
C VAL A 163 -26.49 40.39 30.00
N ALA A 164 -26.35 39.67 31.12
CA ALA A 164 -25.80 40.16 32.39
C ALA A 164 -26.16 41.56 32.95
N LEU A 165 -27.45 41.87 33.22
CA LEU A 165 -27.83 43.06 34.01
C LEU A 165 -28.92 42.86 35.09
N MET A 166 -29.30 41.63 35.46
CA MET A 166 -30.31 41.37 36.51
C MET A 166 -29.86 40.33 37.54
N ALA A 167 -28.70 40.56 38.16
CA ALA A 167 -28.30 39.91 39.41
C ALA A 167 -27.83 40.93 40.46
N ALA A 168 -28.34 42.17 40.38
CA ALA A 168 -28.16 43.22 41.39
C ALA A 168 -29.25 43.17 42.49
N ALA A 169 -30.03 42.10 42.59
CA ALA A 169 -31.26 42.08 43.40
C ALA A 169 -31.44 40.85 44.29
N MET A 170 -30.36 40.13 44.64
CA MET A 170 -30.45 39.19 45.75
C MET A 170 -29.23 39.24 46.66
N ILE A 171 -29.47 39.83 47.84
CA ILE A 171 -29.09 39.19 49.10
C ILE A 171 -27.58 39.11 49.29
N LEU A 172 -26.95 40.24 49.62
CA LEU A 172 -25.75 40.27 50.48
C LEU A 172 -25.48 41.64 51.14
N ALA A 173 -26.34 42.64 50.92
CA ALA A 173 -26.50 43.76 51.88
C ALA A 173 -27.34 43.34 53.11
N ARG A 174 -27.26 42.07 53.52
CA ARG A 174 -27.44 41.71 54.92
C ARG A 174 -26.12 42.08 55.62
N ARG A 175 -26.01 43.34 56.02
CA ARG A 175 -25.12 43.79 57.10
C ARG A 175 -25.46 45.23 57.47
N ASP A 176 -26.21 45.30 58.57
CA ASP A 176 -26.49 46.41 59.49
C ASP A 176 -27.35 47.59 59.00
#